data_AF-A0A3D5UUH4-F1
#
_entry.id   AF-A0A3D5UUH4-F1
#
_cell.length_a   1.000
_cell.length_b   1.000
_cell.length_c   1.000
_cell.angle_alpha   90.00
_cell.angle_beta   90.00
_cell.angle_gamma   90.00
#
_symmetry.space_group_name_H-M   'P 1'
#
loop_
_entity.id
_entity.type
_entity.pdbx_description
1 polymer ?
#
loop_
_entity_poly.entity_id
_entity_poly.type
_entity_poly.pdbx_seq_one_letter_code
_entity_poly.pdbx_strand_id
1 'polypeptide(L)' 'KQARDRASQAILPLRGKILNVASASGAKLAQSQQITDLMQALGVRSGSHYRDEDLRYDKVIIMTD' A
#
# COMPACT_ATOMS: atom_id res chain seq x y z
N LYS A 1 1.36 18.31 7.26
CA LYS A 1 0.65 17.93 6.00
C LYS A 1 0.81 18.97 4.86
N GLN A 2 1.61 20.04 5.00
CA GLN A 2 1.61 21.16 4.05
C GLN A 2 2.81 21.19 3.06
N ALA A 3 3.82 20.34 3.23
CA ALA A 3 5.02 20.37 2.38
C ALA A 3 4.94 19.51 1.10
N ARG A 4 3.85 18.77 0.89
CA ARG A 4 3.69 17.97 -0.34
C ARG A 4 3.13 18.84 -1.46
N ASP A 5 3.53 18.54 -2.69
CA ASP A 5 2.77 18.99 -3.85
C ASP A 5 1.48 18.18 -3.96
N ARG A 6 0.34 18.77 -3.59
CA ARG A 6 -0.97 18.09 -3.59
C ARG A 6 -1.45 17.68 -4.98
N ALA A 7 -0.92 18.27 -6.05
CA ALA A 7 -1.33 17.96 -7.41
C ALA A 7 -0.76 16.62 -7.88
N SER A 8 0.43 16.24 -7.40
CA SER A 8 1.18 15.08 -7.88
C SER A 8 1.50 14.05 -6.79
N GLN A 9 1.49 14.44 -5.51
CA GLN A 9 1.95 13.59 -4.41
C GLN A 9 0.79 13.21 -3.49
N ALA A 10 0.51 11.91 -3.36
CA ALA A 10 -0.40 11.35 -2.37
C ALA A 10 0.33 11.06 -1.03
N ILE A 11 -0.38 11.07 0.09
CA ILE A 11 0.14 10.59 1.39
C ILE A 11 -0.82 9.55 1.94
N LEU A 12 -0.32 8.34 2.15
CA LEU A 12 -0.99 7.26 2.87
C LEU A 12 -0.35 7.09 4.26
N PRO A 13 -1.01 7.54 5.35
CA PRO A 13 -0.48 7.35 6.68
C PRO A 13 -0.66 5.88 7.12
N LEU A 14 0.45 5.20 7.35
CA LEU A 14 0.44 3.87 7.96
C LEU A 14 0.35 4.02 9.49
N ARG A 15 -0.53 3.25 10.13
CA ARG A 15 -0.76 3.32 11.58
C ARG A 15 -0.51 1.98 12.24
N GLY A 16 0.35 1.94 13.25
CA GLY A 16 0.71 0.71 13.95
C GLY A 16 1.70 -0.15 13.15
N LYS A 17 2.08 -1.30 13.71
CA LYS A 17 3.03 -2.20 13.07
C LYS A 17 2.36 -2.90 11.89
N ILE A 18 2.98 -2.83 10.71
CA ILE A 18 2.54 -3.59 9.54
C ILE A 18 2.76 -5.09 9.79
N LEU A 19 1.79 -5.89 9.35
CA LEU A 19 1.86 -7.35 9.41
C LEU A 19 3.13 -7.84 8.70
N ASN A 20 3.95 -8.60 9.41
CA ASN A 20 5.07 -9.31 8.78
C ASN A 20 4.53 -10.41 7.86
N VAL A 21 4.60 -10.16 6.55
CA VAL A 21 4.04 -11.06 5.54
C VAL A 21 4.86 -12.34 5.34
N ALA A 22 6.15 -12.35 5.70
CA ALA A 22 7.02 -13.52 5.53
C ALA A 22 6.68 -14.67 6.49
N SER A 23 6.07 -14.35 7.64
CA SER A 23 5.63 -15.32 8.65
C SER A 23 4.11 -15.46 8.76
N ALA A 24 3.36 -14.73 7.94
CA ALA A 24 1.90 -14.72 7.96
C ALA A 24 1.31 -15.75 6.99
N SER A 25 0.22 -16.40 7.40
CA SER A 25 -0.58 -17.22 6.49
C SER A 25 -1.38 -16.34 5.52
N GLY A 26 -1.79 -16.90 4.37
CA GLY A 26 -2.63 -16.21 3.40
C GLY A 26 -3.93 -15.65 4.01
N ALA A 27 -4.53 -16.36 4.97
CA ALA A 27 -5.70 -15.88 5.70
C ALA A 27 -5.40 -14.62 6.53
N LYS A 28 -4.24 -14.54 7.18
CA LYS A 28 -3.82 -13.34 7.92
C LYS A 28 -3.55 -12.16 6.99
N LEU A 29 -3.00 -12.41 5.81
CA LEU A 29 -2.81 -11.37 4.78
C LEU A 29 -4.15 -10.79 4.33
N ALA A 30 -5.13 -11.65 4.01
CA ALA A 30 -6.45 -11.24 3.56
C ALA A 30 -7.25 -10.46 4.62
N GLN A 31 -6.99 -10.72 5.91
CA GLN A 31 -7.63 -10.00 7.03
C GLN A 31 -6.89 -8.73 7.44
N SER A 32 -5.71 -8.44 6.87
CA SER A 32 -4.93 -7.27 7.24
C SER A 32 -5.47 -6.00 6.58
N GLN A 33 -6.15 -5.16 7.35
CA GLN A 33 -6.70 -3.90 6.85
C GLN A 33 -5.64 -3.00 6.21
N GLN A 34 -4.43 -2.93 6.76
CA GLN A 34 -3.35 -2.10 6.21
C GLN A 34 -2.90 -2.57 4.83
N ILE A 35 -2.82 -3.89 4.61
CA ILE A 35 -2.46 -4.46 3.31
C ILE A 35 -3.59 -4.19 2.31
N THR A 36 -4.84 -4.31 2.73
CA THR A 36 -6.01 -3.93 1.92
C THR A 36 -6.00 -2.45 1.54
N ASP A 37 -5.71 -1.57 2.50
CA ASP A 37 -5.62 -0.12 2.28
C ASP A 37 -4.49 0.22 1.30
N LEU A 38 -3.34 -0.46 1.40
CA LEU A 38 -2.21 -0.31 0.48
C LEU A 38 -2.60 -0.73 -0.95
N MET A 39 -3.22 -1.89 -1.12
CA MET A 39 -3.69 -2.36 -2.42
C MET A 39 -4.71 -1.38 -3.03
N GLN A 40 -5.67 -0.90 -2.23
CA GLN A 40 -6.67 0.06 -2.67
C GLN A 40 -6.05 1.42 -3.05
N ALA A 41 -5.06 1.88 -2.28
CA ALA A 41 -4.36 3.13 -2.55
C ALA A 41 -3.59 3.04 -3.86
N LEU A 42 -2.80 1.97 -4.05
CA LEU A 42 -2.01 1.71 -5.25
C LEU A 42 -2.88 1.38 -6.48
N GLY A 43 -4.12 0.94 -6.27
CA GLY A 43 -5.05 0.56 -7.33
C GLY A 43 -4.90 -0.86 -7.84
N VAL A 44 -4.06 -1.67 -7.20
CA VAL A 44 -3.68 -3.01 -7.68
C VAL A 44 -4.35 -4.12 -6.88
N ARG A 45 -4.36 -5.33 -7.46
CA ARG A 45 -4.71 -6.58 -6.77
C ARG A 45 -3.45 -7.39 -6.49
N SER A 46 -3.53 -8.35 -5.56
CA SER A 46 -2.41 -9.21 -5.19
C SER A 46 -2.35 -10.51 -6.01
N GLY A 47 -1.16 -11.12 -6.01
CA GLY A 47 -0.93 -12.44 -6.60
C GLY A 47 -1.15 -12.47 -8.11
N SER A 48 -1.81 -13.52 -8.60
CA SER A 48 -2.08 -13.72 -10.03
C SER A 48 -3.01 -12.68 -10.67
N HIS A 49 -3.64 -11.83 -9.85
CA HIS A 49 -4.51 -10.76 -10.34
C HIS A 49 -3.80 -9.41 -10.45
N TYR A 50 -2.51 -9.34 -10.10
CA TYR A 50 -1.71 -8.13 -10.24
C TYR A 50 -1.51 -7.76 -11.71
N ARG A 51 -1.62 -6.47 -12.01
CA ARG A 51 -1.36 -5.90 -13.33
C ARG A 51 -0.64 -4.55 -13.16
N ASP A 52 0.45 -4.35 -13.88
CA ASP A 52 1.21 -3.08 -13.83
C ASP A 52 0.37 -1.90 -14.36
N GLU A 53 -0.52 -2.15 -15.32
CA GLU A 53 -1.43 -1.14 -15.90
C GLU A 53 -2.43 -0.55 -14.89
N ASP A 54 -2.72 -1.27 -13.80
CA ASP A 54 -3.64 -0.83 -12.74
C ASP A 54 -2.95 0.09 -11.72
N LEU A 55 -1.62 0.19 -11.76
CA LEU A 55 -0.84 0.96 -10.79
C LEU A 55 -1.08 2.47 -10.96
N ARG A 56 -1.61 3.11 -9.92
CA ARG A 56 -1.99 4.53 -9.95
C ARG A 56 -0.82 5.51 -9.81
N TYR A 57 0.34 5.02 -9.41
CA TYR A 57 1.51 5.85 -9.12
C TYR A 57 2.76 5.24 -9.72
N ASP A 58 3.48 6.01 -10.53
CA ASP A 58 4.77 5.61 -11.08
C ASP A 58 5.86 5.48 -10.02
N LYS A 59 5.67 6.16 -8.88
CA LYS A 59 6.64 6.22 -7.78
C LYS A 59 5.97 5.99 -6.45
N VAL A 60 6.47 4.99 -5.73
CA VAL A 60 6.10 4.71 -4.34
C VAL A 60 7.31 5.02 -3.46
N ILE A 61 7.14 5.97 -2.54
CA ILE A 61 8.21 6.41 -1.64
C ILE A 61 7.87 5.94 -0.22
N ILE A 62 8.75 5.14 0.37
CA ILE A 62 8.64 4.74 1.77
C ILE A 62 9.31 5.83 2.61
N MET A 63 8.53 6.46 3.49
CA MET A 63 8.98 7.53 4.37
C MET A 63 8.76 7.10 5.81
N THR A 64 9.82 6.65 6.48
CA THR A 64 9.85 6.30 7.90
C THR A 64 10.80 7.22 8.65
N ASP A 65 10.68 7.25 9.97
CA ASP A 65 11.75 7.71 10.86
C ASP A 65 12.93 6.72 10.89
#